data_AF-A0A4U8UUT2-F1
#
_entry.id   AF-A0A4U8UUT2-F1
#
_cell.length_a   1.000
_cell.length_b   1.000
_cell.length_c   1.000
_cell.angle_alpha   90.00
_cell.angle_beta   90.00
_cell.angle_gamma   90.00
#
_symmetry.space_group_name_H-M   'P 1'
#
loop_
_entity.id
_entity.type
_entity.pdbx_description
1 polymer ?
#
loop_
_entity_poly.entity_id
_entity_poly.type
_entity_poly.pdbx_seq_one_letter_code
_entity_poly.pdbx_strand_id
1 'polypeptide(L)'
;MQSLRKLVRKPRVDDWSPLAKFYYADEALNNIAGELDSFDGRRDPERCNQLVTKLRQAQDRLLHIVSEMLVIVFPHESDRACRDYRIKFPDEVVHDNLPGQLWFGAECLAAGSNIIDHETESDAIRPIARELTKHLDQMRELLKDQALRDPAHYPEKIKQSLRSFDHLFADFELRYVSAMVPVKSVKEHDCQLDVAVLFSESLERALKLGYFTQENIDDCDPNVMIAIPRLAIVWGLLYYPDGALNVDGLPENLSEMFRPFHHLLLKIRNLLLTLTQEELKNVEGDLCSGNSGSTDVFECNDSTTYTMADFTSDKREVLGSSASLARSVSATLSSSSQEAGVRSSDNITSSGGENSSAMTLSEESRSDLRSRFRSSKDLVHRLFVCIAGVADQLQTNYSSDVRKVLKMVLQPNEIVPVFEVSGQTAEIPENEEETGVEVQETLPLPAYVGVRWVPDSDCEQCTACQSPFTIVRRRHHCRNCGRIFCARCSANSLNLPELGYDRKVRVCNLCFLYKINPFSQCGNGDGPPANSAASSSGPAQS
;
A
#
# COMPACT_ATOMS: atom_id res chain seq x y z
N MET A 1 -14.82 46.21 27.64
CA MET A 1 -13.59 45.73 28.36
C MET A 1 -13.05 44.38 27.85
N GLN A 2 -13.84 43.49 27.23
CA GLN A 2 -13.33 42.21 26.66
C GLN A 2 -12.48 42.39 25.39
N SER A 3 -12.84 43.35 24.51
CA SER A 3 -12.10 43.62 23.25
C SER A 3 -10.66 44.12 23.47
N LEU A 4 -10.44 44.99 24.47
CA LEU A 4 -9.10 45.51 24.81
C LEU A 4 -8.17 44.44 25.44
N ARG A 5 -8.73 43.43 26.14
CA ARG A 5 -7.95 42.32 26.69
C ARG A 5 -7.47 41.33 25.61
N LYS A 6 -8.24 41.17 24.52
CA LYS A 6 -7.86 40.34 23.36
C LYS A 6 -6.69 40.95 22.58
N LEU A 7 -6.57 42.29 22.54
CA LEU A 7 -5.46 42.98 21.85
C LEU A 7 -4.12 42.89 22.60
N VAL A 8 -4.16 42.79 23.94
CA VAL A 8 -2.95 42.80 24.80
C VAL A 8 -2.35 41.40 25.03
N ARG A 9 -3.11 40.34 24.76
CA ARG A 9 -2.69 38.93 24.98
C ARG A 9 -2.57 38.10 23.70
N LYS A 10 -2.45 38.75 22.54
CA LYS A 10 -2.19 38.04 21.29
C LYS A 10 -0.84 37.29 21.42
N PRO A 11 -0.76 36.00 21.07
CA PRO A 11 0.50 35.25 21.09
C PRO A 11 1.56 35.97 20.26
N ARG A 12 2.84 35.89 20.66
CA ARG A 12 3.91 36.52 19.87
C ARG A 12 3.98 35.81 18.51
N VAL A 13 4.25 36.55 17.44
CA VAL A 13 4.37 35.97 16.08
C VAL A 13 5.54 34.98 16.01
N ASP A 14 6.56 35.18 16.84
CA ASP A 14 7.74 34.31 16.96
C ASP A 14 7.55 33.15 17.96
N ASP A 15 6.36 32.99 18.54
CA ASP A 15 6.03 31.88 19.43
C ASP A 15 5.64 30.65 18.59
N TRP A 16 6.50 29.64 18.60
CA TRP A 16 6.34 28.41 17.82
C TRP A 16 5.57 27.32 18.57
N SER A 17 4.96 27.61 19.72
CA SER A 17 4.08 26.68 20.40
C SER A 17 2.87 26.33 19.52
N PRO A 18 2.37 25.08 19.55
CA PRO A 18 1.24 24.68 18.71
C PRO A 18 -0.01 25.53 18.95
N LEU A 19 -0.28 25.98 20.18
CA LEU A 19 -1.41 26.86 20.50
C LEU A 19 -1.24 28.26 19.89
N ALA A 20 -0.02 28.80 19.84
CA ALA A 20 0.25 30.06 19.15
C ALA A 20 0.08 29.91 17.63
N LYS A 21 0.64 28.85 17.03
CA LYS A 21 0.43 28.53 15.61
C LYS A 21 -1.07 28.39 15.28
N PHE A 22 -1.81 27.70 16.14
CA PHE A 22 -3.25 27.47 15.98
C PHE A 22 -4.04 28.78 15.95
N TYR A 23 -3.74 29.72 16.85
CA TYR A 23 -4.41 31.02 16.88
C TYR A 23 -4.33 31.74 15.53
N TYR A 24 -3.14 31.79 14.92
CA TYR A 24 -2.92 32.46 13.63
C TYR A 24 -3.55 31.68 12.47
N ALA A 25 -3.48 30.35 12.51
CA ALA A 25 -4.14 29.50 11.50
C ALA A 25 -5.67 29.65 11.54
N ASP A 26 -6.28 29.68 12.72
CA ASP A 26 -7.72 29.89 12.91
C ASP A 26 -8.15 31.31 12.50
N GLU A 27 -7.35 32.34 12.78
CA GLU A 27 -7.59 33.71 12.34
C GLU A 27 -7.57 33.79 10.79
N ALA A 28 -6.59 33.17 10.15
CA ALA A 28 -6.50 33.10 8.69
C ALA A 28 -7.69 32.36 8.06
N LEU A 29 -8.09 31.21 8.63
CA LEU A 29 -9.23 30.42 8.16
C LEU A 29 -10.53 31.24 8.23
N ASN A 30 -10.79 31.90 9.35
CA ASN A 30 -12.00 32.72 9.52
C ASN A 30 -12.01 33.94 8.58
N ASN A 31 -10.85 34.54 8.28
CA ASN A 31 -10.76 35.62 7.31
C ASN A 31 -11.12 35.15 5.89
N ILE A 32 -10.63 33.98 5.48
CA ILE A 32 -10.95 33.40 4.17
C ILE A 32 -12.44 33.06 4.08
N ALA A 33 -13.00 32.44 5.13
CA ALA A 33 -14.44 32.14 5.20
C ALA A 33 -15.29 33.42 5.13
N GLY A 34 -14.94 34.45 5.89
CA GLY A 34 -15.64 35.73 5.85
C GLY A 34 -15.52 36.45 4.50
N GLU A 35 -14.40 36.29 3.79
CA GLU A 35 -14.26 36.78 2.42
C GLU A 35 -15.18 36.01 1.46
N LEU A 36 -15.26 34.68 1.59
CA LEU A 36 -16.13 33.84 0.77
C LEU A 36 -17.62 34.21 0.95
N ASP A 37 -18.03 34.53 2.18
CA ASP A 37 -19.40 34.95 2.50
C ASP A 37 -19.71 36.40 2.06
N SER A 38 -18.68 37.20 1.75
CA SER A 38 -18.84 38.63 1.46
C SER A 38 -19.33 38.96 0.05
N PHE A 39 -19.35 37.98 -0.86
CA PHE A 39 -19.75 38.18 -2.26
C PHE A 39 -20.54 36.99 -2.81
N ASP A 40 -21.29 37.24 -3.90
CA ASP A 40 -21.99 36.19 -4.63
C ASP A 40 -21.02 35.46 -5.56
N GLY A 41 -20.64 34.24 -5.20
CA GLY A 41 -19.73 33.39 -5.98
C GLY A 41 -20.20 33.09 -7.40
N ARG A 42 -21.50 33.26 -7.73
CA ARG A 42 -22.00 33.11 -9.11
C ARG A 42 -21.57 34.25 -10.02
N ARG A 43 -21.30 35.43 -9.46
CA ARG A 43 -20.90 36.63 -10.20
C ARG A 43 -19.40 36.64 -10.50
N ASP A 44 -18.61 35.94 -9.70
CA ASP A 44 -17.16 35.79 -9.87
C ASP A 44 -16.74 34.35 -9.50
N PRO A 45 -16.96 33.39 -10.42
CA PRO A 45 -16.67 31.98 -10.16
C PRO A 45 -15.17 31.71 -10.03
N GLU A 46 -14.31 32.50 -10.68
CA GLU A 46 -12.87 32.32 -10.61
C GLU A 46 -12.33 32.69 -9.23
N ARG A 47 -12.74 33.84 -8.69
CA ARG A 47 -12.40 34.24 -7.31
C ARG A 47 -12.97 33.28 -6.28
N CYS A 48 -14.20 32.80 -6.49
CA CYS A 48 -14.83 31.79 -5.62
C CYS A 48 -13.99 30.51 -5.56
N ASN A 49 -13.60 29.95 -6.71
CA ASN A 49 -12.76 28.75 -6.78
C ASN A 49 -11.39 28.96 -6.10
N GLN A 50 -10.76 30.12 -6.28
CA GLN A 50 -9.49 30.45 -5.61
C GLN A 50 -9.64 30.52 -4.09
N LEU A 51 -10.71 31.13 -3.59
CA LEU A 51 -10.98 31.23 -2.15
C LEU A 51 -11.35 29.88 -1.54
N VAL A 52 -12.13 29.05 -2.23
CA VAL A 52 -12.41 27.66 -1.80
C VAL A 52 -11.13 26.84 -1.70
N THR A 53 -10.22 26.99 -2.67
CA THR A 53 -8.91 26.31 -2.63
C THR A 53 -8.07 26.78 -1.43
N LYS A 54 -8.03 28.10 -1.18
CA LYS A 54 -7.35 28.65 0.01
C LYS A 54 -7.99 28.20 1.32
N LEU A 55 -9.31 28.09 1.36
CA LEU A 55 -10.06 27.62 2.51
C LEU A 55 -9.65 26.18 2.86
N ARG A 56 -9.61 25.29 1.85
CA ARG A 56 -9.14 23.90 2.02
C ARG A 56 -7.71 23.83 2.55
N GLN A 57 -6.79 24.59 1.95
CA GLN A 57 -5.42 24.67 2.43
C GLN A 57 -5.31 25.21 3.87
N ALA A 58 -6.21 26.09 4.29
CA ALA A 58 -6.26 26.60 5.66
C ALA A 58 -6.84 25.56 6.63
N GLN A 59 -7.87 24.80 6.22
CA GLN A 59 -8.42 23.67 6.98
C GLN A 59 -7.36 22.58 7.21
N ASP A 60 -6.64 22.16 6.16
CA ASP A 60 -5.53 21.19 6.24
C ASP A 60 -4.47 21.65 7.24
N ARG A 61 -4.05 22.91 7.14
CA ARG A 61 -3.03 23.49 8.02
C ARG A 61 -3.48 23.49 9.48
N LEU A 62 -4.75 23.78 9.74
CA LEU A 62 -5.32 23.77 11.09
C LEU A 62 -5.35 22.35 11.65
N LEU A 63 -5.81 21.36 10.88
CA LEU A 63 -5.82 19.95 11.28
C LEU A 63 -4.41 19.39 11.52
N HIS A 64 -3.42 19.83 10.74
CA HIS A 64 -2.03 19.47 10.95
C HIS A 64 -1.54 19.96 12.33
N ILE A 65 -1.83 21.21 12.68
CA ILE A 65 -1.48 21.77 13.99
C ILE A 65 -2.22 21.03 15.11
N VAL A 66 -3.49 20.68 14.93
CA VAL A 66 -4.24 19.86 15.91
C VAL A 66 -3.61 18.47 16.06
N SER A 67 -3.11 17.88 14.98
CA SER A 67 -2.39 16.61 15.02
C SER A 67 -1.06 16.74 15.77
N GLU A 68 -0.31 17.84 15.58
CA GLU A 68 0.87 18.15 16.40
C GLU A 68 0.50 18.23 17.91
N MET A 69 -0.63 18.88 18.24
CA MET A 69 -1.11 18.97 19.63
C MET A 69 -1.45 17.59 20.20
N LEU A 70 -2.11 16.72 19.43
CA LEU A 70 -2.46 15.37 19.86
C LEU A 70 -1.22 14.56 20.22
N VAL A 71 -0.16 14.64 19.41
CA VAL A 71 1.12 13.96 19.69
C VAL A 71 1.80 14.51 20.96
N ILE A 72 1.72 15.81 21.19
CA ILE A 72 2.30 16.44 22.39
C ILE A 72 1.52 16.09 23.66
N VAL A 73 0.19 16.06 23.58
CA VAL A 73 -0.69 15.80 24.72
C VAL A 73 -0.77 14.30 25.05
N PHE A 74 -0.75 13.45 24.02
CA PHE A 74 -0.84 11.99 24.12
C PHE A 74 0.36 11.38 23.38
N PRO A 75 1.53 11.24 24.03
CA PRO A 75 2.75 10.79 23.37
C PRO A 75 2.69 9.31 22.95
N HIS A 76 2.07 8.45 23.76
CA HIS A 76 1.88 7.03 23.44
C HIS A 76 0.80 6.84 22.37
N GLU A 77 1.05 5.95 21.42
CA GLU A 77 0.08 5.62 20.35
C GLU A 77 -1.20 5.02 20.90
N SER A 78 -1.11 4.20 21.95
CA SER A 78 -2.25 3.58 22.65
C SER A 78 -3.24 4.59 23.24
N ASP A 79 -2.80 5.83 23.50
CA ASP A 79 -3.64 6.90 24.06
C ASP A 79 -4.44 7.67 22.98
N ARG A 80 -4.15 7.41 21.70
CA ARG A 80 -4.78 8.03 20.53
C ARG A 80 -5.74 7.05 19.86
N ALA A 81 -6.67 7.57 19.06
CA ALA A 81 -7.59 6.74 18.30
C ALA A 81 -6.83 5.85 17.31
N CYS A 82 -7.08 4.54 17.38
CA CYS A 82 -6.52 3.53 16.48
C CYS A 82 -6.92 3.83 15.03
N ARG A 83 -5.95 3.77 14.12
CA ARG A 83 -6.12 4.04 12.69
C ARG A 83 -5.61 2.90 11.81
N ASP A 84 -5.46 1.70 12.37
CA ASP A 84 -4.97 0.51 11.69
C ASP A 84 -5.83 0.15 10.48
N TYR A 85 -7.11 0.56 10.49
CA TYR A 85 -8.00 0.42 9.35
C TYR A 85 -7.47 1.07 8.06
N ARG A 86 -6.55 2.05 8.14
CA ARG A 86 -5.93 2.67 6.96
C ARG A 86 -5.15 1.67 6.11
N ILE A 87 -4.68 0.57 6.69
CA ILE A 87 -4.03 -0.50 5.91
C ILE A 87 -4.99 -1.12 4.88
N LYS A 88 -6.31 -1.00 5.09
CA LYS A 88 -7.34 -1.51 4.19
C LYS A 88 -7.73 -0.50 3.11
N PHE A 89 -7.30 0.76 3.23
CA PHE A 89 -7.58 1.78 2.21
C PHE A 89 -6.62 1.62 1.03
N PRO A 90 -7.07 1.90 -0.20
CA PRO A 90 -6.17 1.97 -1.34
C PRO A 90 -5.15 3.10 -1.19
N ASP A 91 -3.95 2.89 -1.74
CA ASP A 91 -2.83 3.83 -1.64
C ASP A 91 -3.17 5.20 -2.29
N GLU A 92 -4.12 5.22 -3.24
CA GLU A 92 -4.62 6.43 -3.92
C GLU A 92 -5.52 7.32 -3.03
N VAL A 93 -5.95 6.81 -1.87
CA VAL A 93 -6.79 7.57 -0.94
C VAL A 93 -5.95 8.19 0.17
N VAL A 94 -4.89 7.49 0.58
CA VAL A 94 -4.01 7.91 1.69
C VAL A 94 -2.99 8.90 1.16
N HIS A 95 -3.41 10.16 1.05
CA HIS A 95 -2.57 11.28 0.62
C HIS A 95 -2.56 12.39 1.67
N ASP A 96 -1.57 13.29 1.62
CA ASP A 96 -1.34 14.33 2.63
C ASP A 96 -2.54 15.28 2.83
N ASN A 97 -3.44 15.41 1.84
CA ASN A 97 -4.60 16.29 1.88
C ASN A 97 -5.90 15.58 2.33
N LEU A 98 -5.83 14.29 2.70
CA LEU A 98 -7.01 13.53 3.15
C LEU A 98 -7.71 14.20 4.35
N PRO A 99 -7.01 14.71 5.39
CA PRO A 99 -7.69 15.32 6.54
C PRO A 99 -8.60 16.50 6.19
N GLY A 100 -8.17 17.43 5.33
CA GLY A 100 -9.00 18.55 4.88
C GLY A 100 -10.14 18.12 3.95
N GLN A 101 -9.93 17.09 3.13
CA GLN A 101 -11.02 16.49 2.35
C GLN A 101 -12.09 15.87 3.25
N LEU A 102 -11.69 15.21 4.34
CA LEU A 102 -12.60 14.65 5.33
C LEU A 102 -13.37 15.74 6.07
N TRP A 103 -12.70 16.84 6.46
CA TRP A 103 -13.41 18.00 7.02
C TRP A 103 -14.48 18.50 6.06
N PHE A 104 -14.11 18.80 4.82
CA PHE A 104 -15.06 19.27 3.81
C PHE A 104 -16.20 18.28 3.57
N GLY A 105 -15.89 16.98 3.48
CA GLY A 105 -16.88 15.91 3.38
C GLY A 105 -17.86 15.90 4.55
N ALA A 106 -17.36 16.09 5.78
CA ALA A 106 -18.19 16.18 6.98
C ALA A 106 -19.11 17.40 6.94
N GLU A 107 -18.63 18.57 6.48
CA GLU A 107 -19.45 19.78 6.31
C GLU A 107 -20.56 19.58 5.27
N CYS A 108 -20.24 19.00 4.11
CA CYS A 108 -21.22 18.70 3.08
C CYS A 108 -22.30 17.72 3.56
N LEU A 109 -21.90 16.63 4.20
CA LEU A 109 -22.83 15.65 4.77
C LEU A 109 -23.69 16.26 5.87
N ALA A 110 -23.09 17.05 6.77
CA ALA A 110 -23.81 17.74 7.84
C ALA A 110 -24.88 18.71 7.28
N ALA A 111 -24.55 19.39 6.18
CA ALA A 111 -25.45 20.28 5.43
C ALA A 111 -26.55 19.54 4.62
N GLY A 112 -26.48 18.21 4.53
CA GLY A 112 -27.49 17.39 3.87
C GLY A 112 -27.17 17.00 2.42
N SER A 113 -25.93 17.20 1.97
CA SER A 113 -25.48 16.60 0.71
C SER A 113 -25.31 15.08 0.86
N ASN A 114 -25.35 14.37 -0.25
CA ASN A 114 -25.15 12.91 -0.30
C ASN A 114 -23.88 12.58 -1.09
N ILE A 115 -23.24 11.47 -0.73
CA ILE A 115 -22.22 10.83 -1.55
C ILE A 115 -22.93 10.27 -2.79
N ILE A 116 -22.36 10.54 -3.96
CA ILE A 116 -22.91 10.11 -5.26
C ILE A 116 -23.09 8.58 -5.23
N ASP A 117 -24.27 8.10 -5.61
CA ASP A 117 -24.65 6.68 -5.66
C ASP A 117 -24.62 5.92 -4.32
N HIS A 118 -24.41 6.59 -3.18
CA HIS A 118 -24.29 6.01 -1.83
C HIS A 118 -25.21 6.72 -0.81
N GLU A 119 -26.52 6.81 -1.12
CA GLU A 119 -27.49 7.54 -0.29
C GLU A 119 -27.73 6.90 1.09
N THR A 120 -27.80 5.57 1.14
CA THR A 120 -28.00 4.81 2.38
C THR A 120 -26.85 4.97 3.37
N GLU A 121 -25.63 4.94 2.86
CA GLU A 121 -24.40 5.15 3.60
C GLU A 121 -24.29 6.61 4.04
N SER A 122 -24.66 7.54 3.17
CA SER A 122 -24.74 8.97 3.50
C SER A 122 -25.68 9.23 4.68
N ASP A 123 -26.85 8.58 4.70
CA ASP A 123 -27.80 8.67 5.81
C ASP A 123 -27.23 8.13 7.12
N ALA A 124 -26.47 7.03 7.06
CA ALA A 124 -25.81 6.44 8.22
C ALA A 124 -24.64 7.27 8.76
N ILE A 125 -23.89 7.97 7.90
CA ILE A 125 -22.72 8.78 8.27
C ILE A 125 -23.13 10.18 8.76
N ARG A 126 -24.27 10.71 8.30
CA ARG A 126 -24.72 12.09 8.60
C ARG A 126 -24.76 12.46 10.09
N PRO A 127 -25.22 11.61 11.03
CA PRO A 127 -25.18 11.92 12.46
C PRO A 127 -23.76 12.19 12.96
N ILE A 128 -22.80 11.34 12.54
CA ILE A 128 -21.38 11.46 12.92
C ILE A 128 -20.78 12.72 12.29
N ALA A 129 -21.10 13.02 11.03
CA ALA A 129 -20.65 14.24 10.36
C ALA A 129 -21.10 15.51 11.11
N ARG A 130 -22.35 15.55 11.59
CA ARG A 130 -22.90 16.65 12.38
C ARG A 130 -22.25 16.77 13.76
N GLU A 131 -22.00 15.63 14.40
CA GLU A 131 -21.32 15.60 15.69
C GLU A 131 -19.87 16.08 15.57
N LEU A 132 -19.14 15.59 14.57
CA LEU A 132 -17.75 15.96 14.29
C LEU A 132 -17.60 17.45 14.01
N THR A 133 -18.38 17.99 13.07
CA THR A 133 -18.34 19.42 12.70
C THR A 133 -18.66 20.31 13.89
N LYS A 134 -19.72 19.99 14.64
CA LYS A 134 -20.10 20.71 15.86
C LYS A 134 -19.00 20.66 16.94
N HIS A 135 -18.37 19.51 17.13
CA HIS A 135 -17.30 19.34 18.12
C HIS A 135 -16.03 20.08 17.70
N LEU A 136 -15.69 20.05 16.41
CA LEU A 136 -14.56 20.78 15.83
C LEU A 136 -14.69 22.28 16.07
N ASP A 137 -15.88 22.88 15.85
CA ASP A 137 -16.10 24.30 16.12
C ASP A 137 -15.95 24.64 17.61
N GLN A 138 -16.48 23.80 18.51
CA GLN A 138 -16.31 24.00 19.95
C GLN A 138 -14.84 23.90 20.38
N MET A 139 -14.11 22.92 19.83
CA MET A 139 -12.70 22.72 20.10
C MET A 139 -11.88 23.91 19.60
N ARG A 140 -12.19 24.46 18.41
CA ARG A 140 -11.51 25.64 17.87
C ARG A 140 -11.64 26.85 18.79
N GLU A 141 -12.83 27.12 19.31
CA GLU A 141 -13.06 28.20 20.27
C GLU A 141 -12.30 27.96 21.59
N LEU A 142 -12.29 26.73 22.11
CA LEU A 142 -11.53 26.39 23.33
C LEU A 142 -10.02 26.58 23.16
N LEU A 143 -9.46 26.12 22.05
CA LEU A 143 -8.03 26.24 21.73
C LEU A 143 -7.62 27.70 21.54
N LYS A 144 -8.45 28.48 20.84
CA LYS A 144 -8.25 29.92 20.64
C LYS A 144 -8.26 30.69 21.95
N ASP A 145 -9.24 30.42 22.82
CA ASP A 145 -9.33 31.02 24.14
C ASP A 145 -8.12 30.67 25.02
N GLN A 146 -7.61 29.45 24.91
CA GLN A 146 -6.42 29.02 25.64
C GLN A 146 -5.15 29.67 25.09
N ALA A 147 -5.00 29.79 23.77
CA ALA A 147 -3.86 30.48 23.16
C ALA A 147 -3.76 31.95 23.63
N LEU A 148 -4.89 32.61 23.89
CA LEU A 148 -4.93 33.97 24.46
C LEU A 148 -4.65 34.02 25.98
N ARG A 149 -4.68 32.89 26.68
CA ARG A 149 -4.44 32.81 28.12
C ARG A 149 -3.02 32.37 28.43
N ASP A 150 -2.64 31.19 27.95
CA ASP A 150 -1.35 30.56 28.14
C ASP A 150 -1.08 29.55 27.00
N PRO A 151 -0.27 29.93 25.99
CA PRO A 151 0.11 29.06 24.88
C PRO A 151 0.95 27.83 25.27
N ALA A 152 1.54 27.80 26.46
CA ALA A 152 2.45 26.72 26.87
C ALA A 152 1.74 25.57 27.62
N HIS A 153 0.50 25.78 28.07
CA HIS A 153 -0.21 24.84 28.93
C HIS A 153 -1.49 24.30 28.30
N TYR A 154 -1.74 22.99 28.46
CA TYR A 154 -2.97 22.30 28.05
C TYR A 154 -3.80 21.89 29.28
N PRO A 155 -4.87 22.63 29.61
CA PRO A 155 -5.81 22.25 30.66
C PRO A 155 -6.53 20.93 30.35
N GLU A 156 -6.98 20.23 31.39
CA GLU A 156 -7.66 18.94 31.27
C GLU A 156 -8.88 18.99 30.33
N LYS A 157 -9.64 20.09 30.36
CA LYS A 157 -10.78 20.30 29.46
C LYS A 157 -10.38 20.27 27.98
N ILE A 158 -9.20 20.81 27.63
CA ILE A 158 -8.69 20.78 26.25
C ILE A 158 -8.21 19.39 25.88
N LYS A 159 -7.52 18.70 26.79
CA LYS A 159 -7.10 17.31 26.57
C LYS A 159 -8.30 16.41 26.27
N GLN A 160 -9.37 16.50 27.06
CA GLN A 160 -10.62 15.77 26.83
C GLN A 160 -11.28 16.13 25.49
N SER A 161 -11.30 17.42 25.14
CA SER A 161 -11.83 17.88 23.85
C SER A 161 -11.01 17.35 22.67
N LEU A 162 -9.68 17.36 22.75
CA LEU A 162 -8.77 16.82 21.73
C LEU A 162 -8.96 15.31 21.58
N ARG A 163 -9.04 14.55 22.68
CA ARG A 163 -9.30 13.10 22.64
C ARG A 163 -10.65 12.77 21.99
N SER A 164 -11.69 13.52 22.34
CA SER A 164 -13.02 13.32 21.75
C SER A 164 -13.02 13.62 20.26
N PHE A 165 -12.32 14.68 19.84
CA PHE A 165 -12.11 14.99 18.43
C PHE A 165 -11.36 13.87 17.70
N ASP A 166 -10.28 13.36 18.29
CA ASP A 166 -9.45 12.32 17.70
C ASP A 166 -10.26 11.03 17.39
N HIS A 167 -11.10 10.59 18.34
CA HIS A 167 -12.00 9.44 18.13
C HIS A 167 -13.10 9.72 17.11
N LEU A 168 -13.77 10.87 17.18
CA LEU A 168 -14.83 11.22 16.22
C LEU A 168 -14.28 11.34 14.80
N PHE A 169 -13.10 11.92 14.65
CA PHE A 169 -12.45 12.07 13.35
C PHE A 169 -12.03 10.73 12.77
N ALA A 170 -11.50 9.81 13.60
CA ALA A 170 -11.16 8.46 13.17
C ALA A 170 -12.39 7.62 12.75
N ASP A 171 -13.49 7.66 13.52
CA ASP A 171 -14.72 6.94 13.16
C ASP A 171 -15.35 7.52 11.89
N PHE A 172 -15.37 8.86 11.75
CA PHE A 172 -15.82 9.50 10.51
C PHE A 172 -14.96 9.11 9.31
N GLU A 173 -13.63 9.17 9.45
CA GLU A 173 -12.67 8.77 8.40
C GLU A 173 -12.94 7.35 7.92
N LEU A 174 -13.06 6.40 8.85
CA LEU A 174 -13.33 5.00 8.53
C LEU A 174 -14.61 4.85 7.70
N ARG A 175 -15.72 5.41 8.16
CA ARG A 175 -17.02 5.23 7.51
C ARG A 175 -17.11 5.98 6.19
N TYR A 176 -16.57 7.19 6.14
CA TYR A 176 -16.59 8.02 4.94
C TYR A 176 -15.78 7.41 3.81
N VAL A 177 -14.53 7.00 4.09
CA VAL A 177 -13.69 6.35 3.08
C VAL A 177 -14.28 5.01 2.64
N SER A 178 -14.82 4.22 3.59
CA SER A 178 -15.45 2.93 3.26
C SER A 178 -16.71 3.07 2.38
N ALA A 179 -17.38 4.23 2.41
CA ALA A 179 -18.52 4.50 1.55
C ALA A 179 -18.09 5.00 0.15
N MET A 180 -16.89 5.56 0.01
CA MET A 180 -16.40 6.10 -1.26
C MET A 180 -15.57 5.12 -2.07
N VAL A 181 -14.91 4.20 -1.39
CA VAL A 181 -13.91 3.32 -1.98
C VAL A 181 -14.14 1.91 -1.45
N PRO A 182 -14.09 0.87 -2.31
CA PRO A 182 -14.24 -0.50 -1.84
C PRO A 182 -13.11 -0.83 -0.85
N VAL A 183 -13.47 -0.98 0.41
CA VAL A 183 -12.56 -1.42 1.47
C VAL A 183 -12.64 -2.94 1.53
N LYS A 184 -11.47 -3.59 1.45
CA LYS A 184 -11.39 -5.05 1.56
C LYS A 184 -11.97 -5.52 2.89
N SER A 185 -12.82 -6.54 2.80
CA SER A 185 -13.26 -7.33 3.94
C SER A 185 -12.07 -7.98 4.64
N VAL A 186 -12.28 -8.41 5.89
CA VAL A 186 -11.26 -9.14 6.66
C VAL A 186 -10.80 -10.38 5.88
N LYS A 187 -11.75 -11.13 5.30
CA LYS A 187 -11.45 -12.31 4.48
C LYS A 187 -10.57 -11.97 3.26
N GLU A 188 -10.89 -10.91 2.53
CA GLU A 188 -10.09 -10.49 1.36
C GLU A 188 -8.69 -10.04 1.75
N HIS A 189 -8.55 -9.40 2.91
CA HIS A 189 -7.25 -9.03 3.47
C HIS A 189 -6.44 -10.26 3.88
N ASP A 190 -7.04 -11.21 4.59
CA ASP A 190 -6.40 -12.46 5.01
C ASP A 190 -5.93 -13.26 3.79
N CYS A 191 -6.77 -13.40 2.76
CA CYS A 191 -6.37 -14.03 1.50
C CYS A 191 -5.22 -13.29 0.80
N GLN A 192 -5.11 -11.96 0.91
CA GLN A 192 -3.97 -11.21 0.38
C GLN A 192 -2.69 -11.48 1.19
N LEU A 193 -2.79 -11.62 2.52
CA LEU A 193 -1.67 -11.99 3.37
C LEU A 193 -1.16 -13.40 3.06
N ASP A 194 -2.07 -14.36 2.82
CA ASP A 194 -1.69 -15.72 2.41
C ASP A 194 -0.87 -15.70 1.10
N VAL A 195 -1.26 -14.86 0.14
CA VAL A 195 -0.49 -14.66 -1.11
C VAL A 195 0.88 -14.03 -0.83
N ALA A 196 0.96 -13.11 0.13
CA ALA A 196 2.23 -12.53 0.54
C ALA A 196 3.17 -13.53 1.22
N VAL A 197 2.64 -14.42 2.05
CA VAL A 197 3.39 -15.55 2.62
C VAL A 197 3.91 -16.44 1.50
N LEU A 198 3.05 -16.83 0.54
CA LEU A 198 3.46 -17.63 -0.60
C LEU A 198 4.58 -16.97 -1.42
N PHE A 199 4.50 -15.66 -1.67
CA PHE A 199 5.54 -14.92 -2.39
C PHE A 199 6.84 -14.83 -1.58
N SER A 200 6.75 -14.67 -0.26
CA SER A 200 7.90 -14.64 0.64
C SER A 200 8.63 -15.99 0.68
N GLU A 201 7.89 -17.09 0.85
CA GLU A 201 8.44 -18.45 0.81
C GLU A 201 9.04 -18.77 -0.56
N SER A 202 8.42 -18.27 -1.63
CA SER A 202 8.96 -18.39 -2.99
C SER A 202 10.28 -17.64 -3.12
N LEU A 203 10.35 -16.38 -2.67
CA LEU A 203 11.59 -15.61 -2.70
C LEU A 203 12.71 -16.30 -1.92
N GLU A 204 12.43 -16.78 -0.71
CA GLU A 204 13.41 -17.48 0.11
C GLU A 204 13.92 -18.76 -0.58
N ARG A 205 13.00 -19.51 -1.20
CA ARG A 205 13.36 -20.71 -1.97
C ARG A 205 14.19 -20.38 -3.21
N ALA A 206 13.85 -19.31 -3.91
CA ALA A 206 14.59 -18.86 -5.09
C ALA A 206 16.03 -18.45 -4.75
N LEU A 207 16.23 -17.78 -3.61
CA LEU A 207 17.56 -17.49 -3.06
C LEU A 207 18.34 -18.77 -2.72
N LYS A 208 17.71 -19.73 -2.05
CA LYS A 208 18.34 -21.02 -1.69
C LYS A 208 18.76 -21.83 -2.92
N LEU A 209 17.98 -21.78 -3.99
CA LEU A 209 18.27 -22.45 -5.26
C LEU A 209 19.23 -21.66 -6.16
N GLY A 210 19.58 -20.43 -5.79
CA GLY A 210 20.50 -19.57 -6.53
C GLY A 210 19.88 -18.96 -7.80
N TYR A 211 18.56 -18.85 -7.88
CA TYR A 211 17.89 -18.14 -8.97
C TYR A 211 18.07 -16.62 -8.88
N PHE A 212 18.19 -16.09 -7.66
CA PHE A 212 18.49 -14.69 -7.38
C PHE A 212 19.62 -14.58 -6.35
N THR A 213 20.32 -13.46 -6.34
CA THR A 213 21.25 -13.08 -5.28
C THR A 213 20.62 -12.04 -4.36
N GLN A 214 21.19 -11.85 -3.17
CA GLN A 214 20.76 -10.79 -2.26
C GLN A 214 20.90 -9.39 -2.91
N GLU A 215 21.93 -9.20 -3.75
CA GLU A 215 22.16 -7.96 -4.51
C GLU A 215 20.98 -7.66 -5.45
N ASN A 216 20.39 -8.68 -6.10
CA ASN A 216 19.20 -8.49 -6.94
C ASN A 216 17.99 -7.96 -6.14
N ILE A 217 17.87 -8.32 -4.87
CA ILE A 217 16.79 -7.84 -3.99
C ILE A 217 17.10 -6.42 -3.52
N ASP A 218 18.33 -6.18 -3.05
CA ASP A 218 18.77 -4.90 -2.52
C ASP A 218 18.68 -3.79 -3.59
N ASP A 219 18.97 -4.13 -4.86
CA ASP A 219 18.86 -3.22 -6.00
C ASP A 219 17.43 -3.13 -6.58
N CYS A 220 16.46 -3.86 -6.02
CA CYS A 220 15.08 -3.95 -6.51
C CYS A 220 15.01 -4.32 -8.00
N ASP A 221 15.75 -5.37 -8.42
CA ASP A 221 15.83 -5.81 -9.81
C ASP A 221 14.43 -6.16 -10.36
N PRO A 222 14.00 -5.56 -11.49
CA PRO A 222 12.69 -5.84 -12.09
C PRO A 222 12.48 -7.32 -12.44
N ASN A 223 13.54 -8.08 -12.71
CA ASN A 223 13.43 -9.52 -12.98
C ASN A 223 12.90 -10.29 -11.77
N VAL A 224 13.27 -9.89 -10.55
CA VAL A 224 12.76 -10.49 -9.31
C VAL A 224 11.25 -10.24 -9.22
N MET A 225 10.80 -9.01 -9.50
CA MET A 225 9.38 -8.65 -9.44
C MET A 225 8.52 -9.42 -10.44
N ILE A 226 9.07 -9.77 -11.62
CA ILE A 226 8.39 -10.54 -12.66
C ILE A 226 8.40 -12.03 -12.35
N ALA A 227 9.52 -12.56 -11.86
CA ALA A 227 9.73 -13.99 -11.68
C ALA A 227 9.07 -14.52 -10.40
N ILE A 228 9.02 -13.75 -9.31
CA ILE A 228 8.42 -14.22 -8.05
C ILE A 228 6.95 -14.63 -8.20
N PRO A 229 6.05 -13.84 -8.83
CA PRO A 229 4.68 -14.28 -9.08
C PRO A 229 4.59 -15.58 -9.89
N ARG A 230 5.50 -15.78 -10.85
CA ARG A 230 5.55 -16.99 -11.70
C ARG A 230 5.97 -18.23 -10.91
N LEU A 231 7.03 -18.09 -10.12
CA LEU A 231 7.53 -19.17 -9.24
C LEU A 231 6.52 -19.49 -8.14
N ALA A 232 5.83 -18.50 -7.59
CA ALA A 232 4.78 -18.67 -6.60
C ALA A 232 3.62 -19.53 -7.12
N ILE A 233 3.25 -19.43 -8.40
CA ILE A 233 2.26 -20.31 -9.02
C ILE A 233 2.77 -21.77 -9.04
N VAL A 234 4.03 -21.99 -9.45
CA VAL A 234 4.60 -23.34 -9.50
C VAL A 234 4.66 -23.98 -8.12
N TRP A 235 5.24 -23.27 -7.15
CA TRP A 235 5.49 -23.81 -5.82
C TRP A 235 4.24 -23.84 -4.94
N GLY A 236 3.34 -22.86 -5.09
CA GLY A 236 2.03 -22.89 -4.44
C GLY A 236 1.22 -24.11 -4.84
N LEU A 237 1.24 -24.50 -6.12
CA LEU A 237 0.51 -25.68 -6.61
C LEU A 237 1.19 -27.02 -6.26
N LEU A 238 2.51 -27.05 -6.03
CA LEU A 238 3.26 -28.29 -5.79
C LEU A 238 3.56 -28.57 -4.32
N TYR A 239 3.93 -27.56 -3.55
CA TYR A 239 4.49 -27.72 -2.21
C TYR A 239 3.57 -27.20 -1.10
N TYR A 240 2.62 -26.32 -1.43
CA TYR A 240 1.72 -25.69 -0.46
C TYR A 240 0.24 -25.99 -0.77
N PRO A 241 -0.20 -27.26 -0.66
CA PRO A 241 -1.55 -27.67 -1.05
C PRO A 241 -2.65 -27.01 -0.22
N ASP A 242 -2.36 -26.67 1.04
CA ASP A 242 -3.27 -25.95 1.95
C ASP A 242 -3.03 -24.43 1.97
N GLY A 243 -2.12 -23.93 1.13
CA GLY A 243 -1.74 -22.51 1.10
C GLY A 243 -2.65 -21.64 0.22
N ALA A 244 -2.16 -20.46 -0.14
CA ALA A 244 -2.90 -19.44 -0.91
C ALA A 244 -3.42 -19.91 -2.29
N LEU A 245 -2.86 -21.00 -2.83
CA LEU A 245 -3.26 -21.64 -4.09
C LEU A 245 -3.89 -23.03 -3.88
N ASN A 246 -4.61 -23.21 -2.77
CA ASN A 246 -5.41 -24.42 -2.56
C ASN A 246 -6.56 -24.49 -3.58
N VAL A 247 -6.32 -25.23 -4.67
CA VAL A 247 -7.29 -25.44 -5.75
C VAL A 247 -8.25 -26.60 -5.49
N ASP A 248 -8.02 -27.41 -4.45
CA ASP A 248 -8.93 -28.50 -4.06
C ASP A 248 -10.11 -28.01 -3.21
N GLY A 249 -9.94 -26.86 -2.55
CA GLY A 249 -10.99 -26.18 -1.81
C GLY A 249 -12.03 -25.46 -2.69
N LEU A 250 -12.99 -24.81 -2.03
CA LEU A 250 -13.98 -23.96 -2.70
C LEU A 250 -13.30 -22.75 -3.36
N PRO A 251 -13.67 -22.35 -4.60
CA PRO A 251 -13.09 -21.18 -5.27
C PRO A 251 -13.22 -19.87 -4.50
N GLU A 252 -14.22 -19.77 -3.60
CA GLU A 252 -14.45 -18.63 -2.72
C GLU A 252 -13.37 -18.45 -1.64
N ASN A 253 -12.55 -19.47 -1.40
CA ASN A 253 -11.43 -19.40 -0.44
C ASN A 253 -10.14 -18.92 -1.09
N LEU A 254 -10.08 -18.89 -2.44
CA LEU A 254 -8.99 -18.25 -3.14
C LEU A 254 -9.16 -16.72 -3.13
N SER A 255 -8.02 -16.03 -3.10
CA SER A 255 -7.94 -14.60 -3.38
C SER A 255 -8.63 -14.27 -4.71
N GLU A 256 -9.30 -13.11 -4.77
CA GLU A 256 -9.93 -12.57 -5.98
C GLU A 256 -8.97 -12.54 -7.17
N MET A 257 -7.67 -12.38 -6.89
CA MET A 257 -6.59 -12.43 -7.87
C MET A 257 -6.55 -13.76 -8.63
N PHE A 258 -6.69 -14.89 -7.92
CA PHE A 258 -6.52 -16.24 -8.48
C PHE A 258 -7.83 -16.93 -8.81
N ARG A 259 -8.97 -16.47 -8.26
CA ARG A 259 -10.29 -17.09 -8.49
C ARG A 259 -10.67 -17.22 -9.97
N PRO A 260 -10.45 -16.23 -10.86
CA PRO A 260 -10.74 -16.36 -12.29
C PRO A 260 -9.94 -17.49 -12.97
N PHE A 261 -8.81 -17.88 -12.39
CA PHE A 261 -7.87 -18.85 -12.94
C PHE A 261 -8.00 -20.25 -12.31
N HIS A 262 -8.96 -20.50 -11.42
CA HIS A 262 -9.08 -21.76 -10.65
C HIS A 262 -8.98 -23.02 -11.55
N HIS A 263 -9.77 -23.10 -12.63
CA HIS A 263 -9.71 -24.23 -13.56
C HIS A 263 -8.37 -24.36 -14.30
N LEU A 264 -7.73 -23.24 -14.63
CA LEU A 264 -6.43 -23.24 -15.30
C LEU A 264 -5.33 -23.68 -14.34
N LEU A 265 -5.36 -23.19 -13.09
CA LEU A 265 -4.43 -23.59 -12.02
C LEU A 265 -4.52 -25.09 -11.72
N LEU A 266 -5.73 -25.67 -11.70
CA LEU A 266 -5.93 -27.12 -11.60
C LEU A 266 -5.24 -27.88 -12.74
N LYS A 267 -5.42 -27.42 -14.00
CA LYS A 267 -4.75 -28.02 -15.17
C LYS A 267 -3.23 -27.91 -15.07
N ILE A 268 -2.71 -26.74 -14.70
CA ILE A 268 -1.27 -26.49 -14.50
C ILE A 268 -0.73 -27.45 -13.44
N ARG A 269 -1.37 -27.55 -12.26
CA ARG A 269 -0.94 -28.45 -11.19
C ARG A 269 -0.84 -29.90 -11.65
N ASN A 270 -1.89 -30.40 -12.30
CA ASN A 270 -1.92 -31.79 -12.74
C ASN A 270 -0.77 -32.11 -13.71
N LEU A 271 -0.41 -31.16 -14.56
CA LEU A 271 0.72 -31.28 -15.48
C LEU A 271 2.07 -31.15 -14.78
N LEU A 272 2.21 -30.18 -13.87
CA LEU A 272 3.42 -30.02 -13.06
C LEU A 272 3.74 -31.29 -12.27
N LEU A 273 2.73 -31.95 -11.70
CA LEU A 273 2.90 -33.21 -10.99
C LEU A 273 3.45 -34.32 -11.90
N THR A 274 3.21 -34.27 -13.22
CA THR A 274 3.74 -35.27 -14.17
C THR A 274 5.21 -35.07 -14.53
N LEU A 275 5.81 -33.93 -14.19
CA LEU A 275 7.19 -33.59 -14.56
C LEU A 275 8.21 -34.39 -13.73
N THR A 276 9.36 -34.65 -14.35
CA THR A 276 10.57 -35.06 -13.65
C THR A 276 11.24 -33.87 -12.96
N GLN A 277 12.16 -34.11 -12.03
CA GLN A 277 12.87 -33.04 -11.33
C GLN A 277 13.72 -32.17 -12.28
N GLU A 278 14.25 -32.75 -13.36
CA GLU A 278 15.03 -32.01 -14.37
C GLU A 278 14.12 -31.14 -15.24
N GLU A 279 12.98 -31.68 -15.70
CA GLU A 279 11.97 -30.91 -16.43
C GLU A 279 11.42 -29.74 -15.58
N LEU A 280 11.18 -29.97 -14.29
CA LEU A 280 10.71 -28.93 -13.37
C LEU A 280 11.75 -27.82 -13.21
N LYS A 281 13.04 -28.15 -13.07
CA LYS A 281 14.11 -27.15 -13.02
C LYS A 281 14.20 -26.33 -14.30
N ASN A 282 13.93 -26.93 -15.47
CA ASN A 282 13.89 -26.22 -16.74
C ASN A 282 12.72 -25.22 -16.77
N VAL A 283 11.53 -25.62 -16.32
CA VAL A 283 10.38 -24.70 -16.19
C VAL A 283 10.72 -23.55 -15.24
N GLU A 284 11.26 -23.83 -14.06
CA GLU A 284 11.64 -22.83 -13.06
C GLU A 284 12.68 -21.84 -13.62
N GLY A 285 13.70 -22.36 -14.33
CA GLY A 285 14.73 -21.54 -14.99
C GLY A 285 14.16 -20.63 -16.08
N ASP A 286 13.33 -21.17 -16.97
CA ASP A 286 12.69 -20.42 -18.05
C ASP A 286 11.80 -19.29 -17.49
N LEU A 287 11.08 -19.55 -16.40
CA LEU A 287 10.24 -18.55 -15.72
C LEU A 287 11.04 -17.41 -15.08
N CYS A 288 12.26 -17.70 -14.60
CA CYS A 288 13.17 -16.70 -14.01
C CYS A 288 13.87 -15.83 -15.06
N SER A 289 14.39 -16.44 -16.12
CA SER A 289 15.15 -15.72 -17.15
C SER A 289 14.27 -15.02 -18.20
N GLY A 290 12.97 -15.31 -18.22
CA GLY A 290 12.02 -14.77 -19.20
C GLY A 290 12.31 -15.20 -20.65
N ASN A 291 13.24 -16.14 -20.83
CA ASN A 291 13.80 -16.51 -22.11
C ASN A 291 13.37 -17.97 -22.38
N SER A 292 12.34 -18.18 -23.20
CA SER A 292 12.13 -19.50 -23.80
C SER A 292 13.30 -19.75 -24.74
N GLY A 293 14.25 -20.59 -24.33
CA GLY A 293 15.58 -20.71 -24.93
C GLY A 293 15.66 -20.48 -26.45
N SER A 294 16.35 -19.41 -26.83
CA SER A 294 17.00 -19.28 -28.14
C SER A 294 18.28 -20.12 -28.14
N THR A 295 18.17 -21.43 -28.39
CA THR A 295 19.29 -22.26 -28.85
C THR A 295 18.73 -23.40 -29.70
N ASP A 296 19.20 -23.42 -30.95
CA ASP A 296 18.84 -24.27 -32.08
C ASP A 296 17.48 -23.97 -32.74
N VAL A 297 17.57 -23.12 -33.77
CA VAL A 297 16.71 -23.17 -34.95
C VAL A 297 16.83 -24.58 -35.56
N PHE A 298 16.04 -25.52 -35.08
CA PHE A 298 15.59 -26.61 -35.92
C PHE A 298 14.39 -26.07 -36.70
N GLU A 299 14.57 -25.97 -38.02
CA GLU A 299 13.49 -25.81 -38.99
C GLU A 299 12.40 -26.86 -38.71
N CYS A 300 11.37 -26.48 -37.97
CA CYS A 300 10.08 -27.13 -38.05
C CYS A 300 9.10 -26.06 -38.51
N ASN A 301 8.70 -26.18 -39.78
CA ASN A 301 7.67 -25.37 -40.42
C ASN A 301 6.32 -25.57 -39.70
N ASP A 302 6.10 -24.88 -38.59
CA ASP A 302 4.75 -24.55 -38.14
C ASP A 302 4.77 -23.32 -37.20
N SER A 303 4.53 -22.13 -37.76
CA SER A 303 4.27 -20.89 -37.00
C SER A 303 2.91 -20.98 -36.30
N THR A 304 2.81 -21.77 -35.24
CA THR A 304 1.68 -21.68 -34.30
C THR A 304 2.15 -20.97 -33.04
N THR A 305 1.89 -19.67 -32.97
CA THR A 305 1.97 -18.91 -31.71
C THR A 305 0.90 -19.45 -30.77
N TYR A 306 1.28 -20.31 -29.84
CA TYR A 306 0.33 -20.92 -28.90
C TYR A 306 -0.14 -19.89 -27.88
N THR A 307 -1.44 -19.72 -27.77
CA THR A 307 -2.08 -18.79 -26.83
C THR A 307 -2.62 -19.55 -25.61
N MET A 308 -2.87 -18.85 -24.50
CA MET A 308 -3.56 -19.47 -23.34
C MET A 308 -4.90 -20.11 -23.71
N ALA A 309 -5.57 -19.61 -24.76
CA ALA A 309 -6.83 -20.17 -25.25
C ALA A 309 -6.65 -21.59 -25.82
N ASP A 310 -5.52 -21.87 -26.48
CA ASP A 310 -5.21 -23.19 -27.06
C ASP A 310 -4.98 -24.25 -25.97
N PHE A 311 -4.61 -23.83 -24.76
CA PHE A 311 -4.44 -24.72 -23.60
C PHE A 311 -5.75 -25.01 -22.85
N THR A 312 -6.73 -24.11 -22.97
CA THR A 312 -8.07 -24.32 -22.40
C THR A 312 -8.95 -25.22 -23.25
N SER A 313 -8.70 -25.26 -24.56
CA SER A 313 -9.47 -26.02 -25.55
C SER A 313 -8.97 -27.46 -25.65
N ASP A 314 -9.80 -28.45 -25.32
CA ASP A 314 -9.54 -29.89 -25.53
C ASP A 314 -9.54 -30.27 -27.03
N LYS A 315 -8.78 -29.56 -27.87
CA LYS A 315 -8.60 -29.97 -29.27
C LYS A 315 -7.56 -31.08 -29.33
N ARG A 316 -8.05 -32.32 -29.35
CA ARG A 316 -7.32 -33.46 -29.93
C ARG A 316 -6.89 -33.08 -31.34
N GLU A 317 -5.59 -32.84 -31.54
CA GLU A 317 -5.03 -32.84 -32.89
C GLU A 317 -5.09 -34.27 -33.45
N VAL A 318 -6.14 -34.53 -34.21
CA VAL A 318 -6.27 -35.74 -35.02
C VAL A 318 -5.44 -35.52 -36.28
N LEU A 319 -4.20 -36.00 -36.28
CA LEU A 319 -3.47 -36.33 -37.51
C LEU A 319 -3.62 -37.84 -37.74
N GLY A 320 -4.33 -38.18 -38.81
CA GLY A 320 -4.95 -39.48 -38.99
C GLY A 320 -4.01 -40.63 -39.34
N SER A 321 -4.38 -41.82 -38.85
CA SER A 321 -4.57 -42.99 -39.69
C SER A 321 -5.48 -44.01 -38.97
N SER A 322 -6.63 -44.24 -39.60
CA SER A 322 -7.56 -45.36 -39.51
C SER A 322 -7.40 -46.38 -38.38
N ALA A 323 -8.34 -46.37 -37.42
CA ALA A 323 -9.10 -47.56 -37.04
C ALA A 323 -10.30 -47.18 -36.16
N SER A 324 -11.47 -47.63 -36.61
CA SER A 324 -12.74 -47.67 -35.89
C SER A 324 -12.61 -48.30 -34.50
N LEU A 325 -13.20 -47.68 -33.47
CA LEU A 325 -14.24 -48.30 -32.61
C LEU A 325 -14.69 -47.32 -31.51
N ALA A 326 -15.97 -47.43 -31.15
CA ALA A 326 -16.64 -46.93 -29.94
C ALA A 326 -16.94 -45.41 -29.86
N ARG A 327 -18.00 -45.04 -30.59
CA ARG A 327 -18.90 -43.93 -30.26
C ARG A 327 -20.11 -44.53 -29.54
N SER A 328 -20.24 -44.29 -28.23
CA SER A 328 -21.43 -44.44 -27.38
C SER A 328 -20.92 -44.27 -25.94
N VAL A 329 -21.32 -43.29 -25.14
CA VAL A 329 -22.67 -42.84 -24.81
C VAL A 329 -22.56 -41.45 -24.18
N SER A 330 -23.24 -40.45 -24.74
CA SER A 330 -23.71 -39.28 -23.99
C SER A 330 -25.20 -39.16 -24.21
N ALA A 331 -25.91 -39.21 -23.08
CA ALA A 331 -27.20 -38.60 -22.79
C ALA A 331 -28.32 -38.70 -23.83
N THR A 332 -29.37 -39.44 -23.46
CA THR A 332 -30.75 -38.96 -23.66
C THR A 332 -31.66 -39.78 -22.73
N LEU A 333 -32.22 -39.12 -21.72
CA LEU A 333 -33.64 -39.24 -21.34
C LEU A 333 -33.90 -38.36 -20.11
N SER A 334 -34.72 -37.34 -20.37
CA SER A 334 -35.37 -36.46 -19.43
C SER A 334 -36.58 -37.14 -18.75
N SER A 335 -36.78 -36.77 -17.48
CA SER A 335 -38.05 -36.68 -16.72
C SER A 335 -38.98 -37.90 -16.62
N SER A 336 -39.16 -38.42 -15.40
CA SER A 336 -40.50 -38.53 -14.76
C SER A 336 -40.37 -38.88 -13.27
N SER A 337 -41.21 -38.21 -12.49
CA SER A 337 -41.38 -38.26 -11.04
C SER A 337 -41.95 -39.59 -10.54
N GLN A 338 -41.57 -40.02 -9.33
CA GLN A 338 -42.49 -40.53 -8.30
C GLN A 338 -41.78 -40.85 -6.97
N GLU A 339 -42.51 -40.58 -5.89
CA GLU A 339 -42.15 -40.70 -4.47
C GLU A 339 -42.10 -42.15 -3.95
N ALA A 340 -41.22 -42.38 -2.97
CA ALA A 340 -41.31 -43.27 -1.79
C ALA A 340 -39.86 -43.53 -1.33
N GLY A 341 -39.40 -43.38 -0.10
CA GLY A 341 -40.06 -43.51 1.19
C GLY A 341 -39.27 -44.53 2.02
N VAL A 342 -38.69 -44.07 3.15
CA VAL A 342 -38.41 -44.83 4.40
C VAL A 342 -37.06 -45.58 4.54
N ARG A 343 -36.24 -45.07 5.50
CA ARG A 343 -35.45 -45.71 6.59
C ARG A 343 -34.62 -46.98 6.28
N SER A 344 -33.45 -47.26 6.86
CA SER A 344 -32.85 -46.91 8.15
C SER A 344 -31.45 -47.55 8.19
N SER A 345 -30.55 -47.00 9.03
CA SER A 345 -29.71 -47.74 10.01
C SER A 345 -28.87 -48.94 9.53
N ASP A 346 -27.60 -49.14 9.85
CA ASP A 346 -26.78 -48.85 11.02
C ASP A 346 -25.39 -49.41 10.65
N ASN A 347 -24.28 -48.67 10.82
CA ASN A 347 -23.46 -48.60 12.03
C ASN A 347 -22.21 -49.51 11.94
N ILE A 348 -21.21 -49.16 12.75
CA ILE A 348 -20.04 -49.96 13.18
C ILE A 348 -18.67 -49.58 12.57
N THR A 349 -18.15 -48.48 13.14
CA THR A 349 -16.89 -48.34 13.91
C THR A 349 -15.50 -48.64 13.31
N SER A 350 -14.63 -47.63 13.52
CA SER A 350 -13.31 -47.68 14.16
C SER A 350 -12.15 -48.35 13.39
N SER A 351 -11.19 -47.55 12.95
CA SER A 351 -9.94 -47.37 13.71
C SER A 351 -8.93 -46.45 13.01
N GLY A 352 -8.43 -45.49 13.77
CA GLY A 352 -7.15 -44.77 13.73
C GLY A 352 -6.21 -44.90 12.53
N GLY A 353 -5.75 -43.72 12.08
CA GLY A 353 -4.56 -43.55 11.26
C GLY A 353 -4.64 -42.26 10.46
N GLU A 354 -4.43 -41.11 11.11
CA GLU A 354 -4.24 -39.83 10.42
C GLU A 354 -2.90 -39.86 9.68
N ASN A 355 -2.91 -40.48 8.50
CA ASN A 355 -1.86 -40.32 7.51
C ASN A 355 -2.24 -39.12 6.63
N SER A 356 -1.47 -38.04 6.79
CA SER A 356 -1.40 -36.92 5.85
C SER A 356 -1.25 -37.47 4.42
N SER A 357 -2.34 -37.40 3.66
CA SER A 357 -2.43 -37.98 2.33
C SER A 357 -2.10 -36.91 1.30
N ALA A 358 -0.81 -36.77 0.99
CA ALA A 358 -0.40 -36.12 -0.26
C ALA A 358 -1.03 -36.92 -1.41
N MET A 359 -1.97 -36.31 -2.13
CA MET A 359 -2.78 -36.98 -3.14
C MET A 359 -1.91 -37.25 -4.39
N THR A 360 -1.33 -38.45 -4.47
CA THR A 360 -0.53 -38.89 -5.62
C THR A 360 -1.46 -39.27 -6.77
N LEU A 361 -1.38 -38.54 -7.90
CA LEU A 361 -2.00 -38.95 -9.17
C LEU A 361 -1.56 -40.38 -9.53
N SER A 362 -2.52 -41.25 -9.89
CA SER A 362 -2.21 -42.62 -10.31
C SER A 362 -1.25 -42.63 -11.51
N GLU A 363 -0.34 -43.61 -11.57
CA GLU A 363 0.64 -43.72 -12.66
C GLU A 363 -0.01 -43.78 -14.06
N GLU A 364 -1.19 -44.41 -14.16
CA GLU A 364 -2.00 -44.45 -15.37
C GLU A 364 -2.47 -43.06 -15.81
N SER A 365 -2.95 -42.24 -14.86
CA SER A 365 -3.35 -40.86 -15.16
C SER A 365 -2.18 -39.98 -15.57
N ARG A 366 -0.99 -40.19 -14.98
CA ARG A 366 0.25 -39.46 -15.34
C ARG A 366 0.68 -39.76 -16.77
N SER A 367 0.61 -41.03 -17.17
CA SER A 367 0.96 -41.46 -18.53
C SER A 367 -0.05 -40.94 -19.57
N ASP A 368 -1.35 -40.95 -19.27
CA ASP A 368 -2.38 -40.40 -20.16
C ASP A 368 -2.17 -38.90 -20.40
N LEU A 369 -1.93 -38.13 -19.33
CA LEU A 369 -1.66 -36.69 -19.41
C LEU A 369 -0.42 -36.38 -20.26
N ARG A 370 0.68 -37.12 -20.04
CA ARG A 370 1.93 -36.92 -20.81
C ARG A 370 1.78 -37.31 -22.28
N SER A 371 0.93 -38.27 -22.61
CA SER A 371 0.70 -38.72 -24.00
C SER A 371 0.07 -37.64 -24.90
N ARG A 372 -0.52 -36.59 -24.30
CA ARG A 372 -1.15 -35.48 -25.04
C ARG A 372 -0.14 -34.48 -25.63
N PHE A 373 1.14 -34.60 -25.30
CA PHE A 373 2.19 -33.67 -25.70
C PHE A 373 3.18 -34.34 -26.65
N ARG A 374 3.69 -33.57 -27.61
CA ARG A 374 4.58 -34.10 -28.66
C ARG A 374 5.97 -34.44 -28.12
N SER A 375 6.41 -33.74 -27.07
CA SER A 375 7.69 -33.97 -26.40
C SER A 375 7.71 -33.37 -24.99
N SER A 376 8.72 -33.75 -24.21
CA SER A 376 9.03 -33.12 -22.92
C SER A 376 9.25 -31.60 -23.04
N LYS A 377 9.97 -31.16 -24.08
CA LYS A 377 10.19 -29.72 -24.36
C LYS A 377 8.90 -28.97 -24.68
N ASP A 378 7.97 -29.60 -25.42
CA ASP A 378 6.64 -29.03 -25.74
C ASP A 378 5.80 -28.86 -24.46
N LEU A 379 5.80 -29.85 -23.57
CA LEU A 379 5.13 -29.75 -22.27
C LEU A 379 5.72 -28.62 -21.41
N VAL A 380 7.04 -28.57 -21.28
CA VAL A 380 7.76 -27.52 -20.51
C VAL A 380 7.44 -26.13 -21.06
N HIS A 381 7.51 -25.94 -22.38
CA HIS A 381 7.24 -24.66 -23.02
C HIS A 381 5.78 -24.22 -22.83
N ARG A 382 4.81 -25.13 -22.99
CA ARG A 382 3.39 -24.78 -22.78
C ARG A 382 3.07 -24.45 -21.32
N LEU A 383 3.71 -25.14 -20.36
CA LEU A 383 3.61 -24.81 -18.95
C LEU A 383 4.17 -23.42 -18.67
N PHE A 384 5.34 -23.09 -19.23
CA PHE A 384 5.90 -21.74 -19.17
C PHE A 384 4.91 -20.69 -19.68
N VAL A 385 4.36 -20.87 -20.89
CA VAL A 385 3.41 -19.90 -21.49
C VAL A 385 2.16 -19.72 -20.62
N CYS A 386 1.62 -20.80 -20.04
CA CYS A 386 0.43 -20.71 -19.19
C CYS A 386 0.71 -20.02 -17.85
N ILE A 387 1.80 -20.39 -17.19
CA ILE A 387 2.18 -19.82 -15.89
C ILE A 387 2.55 -18.34 -16.06
N ALA A 388 3.36 -18.02 -17.07
CA ALA A 388 3.70 -16.63 -17.41
C ALA A 388 2.43 -15.84 -17.76
N GLY A 389 1.53 -16.41 -18.58
CA GLY A 389 0.27 -15.76 -18.94
C GLY A 389 -0.64 -15.46 -17.76
N VAL A 390 -0.76 -16.38 -16.79
CA VAL A 390 -1.51 -16.12 -15.54
C VAL A 390 -0.82 -15.01 -14.73
N ALA A 391 0.50 -15.12 -14.52
CA ALA A 391 1.25 -14.12 -13.76
C ALA A 391 1.21 -12.72 -14.38
N ASP A 392 1.22 -12.62 -15.71
CA ASP A 392 1.15 -11.36 -16.44
C ASP A 392 -0.27 -10.76 -16.35
N GLN A 393 -1.32 -11.60 -16.40
CA GLN A 393 -2.69 -11.15 -16.17
C GLN A 393 -2.94 -10.70 -14.72
N LEU A 394 -2.29 -11.33 -13.74
CA LEU A 394 -2.31 -10.85 -12.36
C LEU A 394 -1.70 -9.45 -12.25
N GLN A 395 -0.53 -9.25 -12.83
CA GLN A 395 0.16 -7.96 -12.84
C GLN A 395 -0.60 -6.87 -13.60
N THR A 396 -1.41 -7.24 -14.60
CA THR A 396 -2.22 -6.30 -15.38
C THR A 396 -3.55 -5.96 -14.70
N ASN A 397 -4.31 -6.98 -14.31
CA ASN A 397 -5.69 -6.82 -13.82
C ASN A 397 -5.75 -6.51 -12.32
N TYR A 398 -4.74 -6.91 -11.55
CA TYR A 398 -4.67 -6.76 -10.09
C TYR A 398 -3.37 -6.04 -9.68
N SER A 399 -2.94 -5.07 -10.48
CA SER A 399 -1.64 -4.41 -10.36
C SER A 399 -1.39 -3.76 -8.98
N SER A 400 -2.41 -3.18 -8.37
CA SER A 400 -2.36 -2.60 -7.02
C SER A 400 -2.11 -3.67 -5.96
N ASP A 401 -2.83 -4.79 -6.02
CA ASP A 401 -2.73 -5.89 -5.07
C ASP A 401 -1.40 -6.62 -5.18
N VAL A 402 -0.93 -6.89 -6.40
CA VAL A 402 0.38 -7.50 -6.65
C VAL A 402 1.49 -6.57 -6.14
N ARG A 403 1.41 -5.27 -6.40
CA ARG A 403 2.39 -4.30 -5.92
C ARG A 403 2.44 -4.26 -4.40
N LYS A 404 1.28 -4.29 -3.74
CA LYS A 404 1.19 -4.31 -2.27
C LYS A 404 1.83 -5.56 -1.69
N VAL A 405 1.55 -6.73 -2.28
CA VAL A 405 2.18 -8.00 -1.87
C VAL A 405 3.70 -7.97 -2.09
N LEU A 406 4.17 -7.53 -3.27
CA LEU A 406 5.60 -7.42 -3.55
C LEU A 406 6.29 -6.43 -2.60
N LYS A 407 5.63 -5.34 -2.23
CA LYS A 407 6.14 -4.39 -1.25
C LYS A 407 6.30 -5.03 0.14
N MET A 408 5.31 -5.81 0.59
CA MET A 408 5.41 -6.55 1.85
C MET A 408 6.59 -7.53 1.87
N VAL A 409 6.86 -8.18 0.73
CA VAL A 409 7.90 -9.21 0.62
C VAL A 409 9.30 -8.62 0.44
N LEU A 410 9.45 -7.59 -0.40
CA LEU A 410 10.75 -7.01 -0.75
C LEU A 410 11.15 -5.85 0.18
N GLN A 411 10.19 -5.23 0.88
CA GLN A 411 10.43 -4.11 1.80
C GLN A 411 9.72 -4.34 3.15
N PRO A 412 10.02 -5.43 3.88
CA PRO A 412 9.32 -5.76 5.13
C PRO A 412 9.50 -4.71 6.24
N ASN A 413 10.59 -3.94 6.20
CA ASN A 413 10.89 -2.91 7.21
C ASN A 413 10.03 -1.64 7.12
N GLU A 414 9.21 -1.47 6.07
CA GLU A 414 8.20 -0.40 6.03
C GLU A 414 6.83 -0.86 6.57
N ILE A 415 6.62 -2.16 6.77
CA ILE A 415 5.30 -2.74 7.09
C ILE A 415 5.46 -3.71 8.27
N VAL A 416 5.64 -3.17 9.47
CA VAL A 416 5.41 -3.94 10.71
C VAL A 416 4.37 -3.18 11.54
N PRO A 417 3.08 -3.54 11.47
CA PRO A 417 2.17 -3.23 12.56
C PRO A 417 2.53 -4.15 13.73
N VAL A 418 3.13 -3.58 14.78
CA VAL A 418 3.29 -4.29 16.05
C VAL A 418 1.89 -4.42 16.65
N PHE A 419 1.31 -5.62 16.57
CA PHE A 419 0.12 -5.96 17.34
C PHE A 419 0.53 -6.08 18.81
N GLU A 420 0.28 -5.06 19.63
CA GLU A 420 0.31 -5.23 21.09
C GLU A 420 -0.91 -6.08 21.51
N VAL A 421 -0.68 -7.39 21.66
CA VAL A 421 -1.62 -8.29 22.30
C VAL A 421 -1.71 -7.90 23.79
N SER A 422 -2.90 -7.50 24.22
CA SER A 422 -3.20 -7.16 25.61
C SER A 422 -2.87 -8.33 26.55
N GLY A 423 -1.91 -8.15 27.46
CA GLY A 423 -1.56 -9.20 28.41
C GLY A 423 -0.58 -8.76 29.51
N GLN A 424 -1.16 -8.33 30.64
CA GLN A 424 -0.61 -8.41 32.00
C GLN A 424 0.73 -7.70 32.30
N THR A 425 0.61 -6.63 33.09
CA THR A 425 1.70 -5.93 33.78
C THR A 425 2.53 -6.94 34.59
N ALA A 426 3.81 -7.10 34.25
CA ALA A 426 4.76 -7.80 35.10
C ALA A 426 5.34 -6.83 36.15
N GLU A 427 5.36 -7.28 37.40
CA GLU A 427 5.91 -6.54 38.54
C GLU A 427 7.41 -6.29 38.37
N ILE A 428 7.85 -5.10 38.77
CA ILE A 428 9.25 -4.66 38.81
C ILE A 428 9.95 -5.39 39.97
N PRO A 429 11.11 -6.03 39.77
CA PRO A 429 12.06 -6.28 40.85
C PRO A 429 13.23 -5.30 40.77
N GLU A 430 13.44 -4.62 41.90
CA GLU A 430 14.65 -3.88 42.23
C GLU A 430 15.86 -4.83 42.34
N ASN A 431 16.91 -4.60 41.56
CA ASN A 431 18.32 -4.55 42.00
C ASN A 431 19.31 -4.58 40.82
N GLU A 432 20.32 -3.74 40.94
CA GLU A 432 21.47 -3.54 40.05
C GLU A 432 22.41 -4.76 40.05
N GLU A 433 22.95 -5.15 38.88
CA GLU A 433 24.40 -5.34 38.63
C GLU A 433 24.67 -5.79 37.18
N GLU A 434 25.79 -5.28 36.63
CA GLU A 434 26.25 -5.40 35.25
C GLU A 434 26.40 -6.86 34.74
N THR A 435 26.11 -7.10 33.47
CA THR A 435 27.08 -7.66 32.49
C THR A 435 26.48 -7.70 31.08
N GLY A 436 27.30 -7.34 30.10
CA GLY A 436 26.87 -6.96 28.76
C GLY A 436 26.34 -8.08 27.86
N VAL A 437 25.34 -7.70 27.07
CA VAL A 437 25.08 -8.19 25.72
C VAL A 437 24.62 -6.99 24.90
N GLU A 438 25.31 -6.71 23.79
CA GLU A 438 25.00 -5.65 22.84
C GLU A 438 23.60 -5.89 22.23
N VAL A 439 22.65 -5.01 22.54
CA VAL A 439 21.40 -4.89 21.80
C VAL A 439 21.63 -3.85 20.71
N GLN A 440 21.62 -4.31 19.47
CA GLN A 440 21.70 -3.50 18.27
C GLN A 440 20.46 -2.59 18.25
N GLU A 441 20.67 -1.30 18.51
CA GLU A 441 19.63 -0.27 18.50
C GLU A 441 18.86 -0.30 17.18
N THR A 442 17.56 -0.43 17.34
CA THR A 442 16.50 -0.36 16.33
C THR A 442 16.67 0.82 15.38
N LEU A 443 16.72 0.52 14.08
CA LEU A 443 16.53 1.47 12.99
C LEU A 443 15.14 2.12 13.10
N PRO A 444 15.01 3.46 13.04
CA PRO A 444 13.74 4.10 12.77
C PRO A 444 13.69 4.61 11.31
N LEU A 445 12.72 4.11 10.54
CA LEU A 445 12.25 4.69 9.27
C LEU A 445 10.73 4.55 9.18
N PRO A 446 10.00 5.42 8.45
CA PRO A 446 10.06 6.88 8.48
C PRO A 446 8.64 7.46 8.64
N ALA A 447 8.31 8.05 9.78
CA ALA A 447 7.09 8.85 9.90
C ALA A 447 7.33 10.24 9.27
N TYR A 448 6.59 10.59 8.22
CA TYR A 448 6.57 11.95 7.67
C TYR A 448 5.81 12.87 8.64
N VAL A 449 6.49 13.22 9.73
CA VAL A 449 6.07 14.23 10.71
C VAL A 449 6.79 15.52 10.33
N GLY A 450 6.10 16.64 10.44
CA GLY A 450 6.65 17.99 10.23
C GLY A 450 8.08 18.07 10.77
N VAL A 451 8.95 18.65 9.94
CA VAL A 451 10.41 18.63 10.10
C VAL A 451 10.82 18.91 11.55
N ARG A 452 11.10 17.85 12.33
CA ARG A 452 11.58 17.99 13.70
C ARG A 452 12.95 18.64 13.63
N TRP A 453 13.00 19.92 13.96
CA TRP A 453 14.25 20.65 14.06
C TRP A 453 15.05 20.09 15.22
N VAL A 454 16.17 19.44 14.91
CA VAL A 454 17.01 18.80 15.93
C VAL A 454 17.79 19.89 16.68
N PRO A 455 17.66 19.99 18.02
CA PRO A 455 18.49 20.87 18.82
C PRO A 455 19.98 20.52 18.69
N ASP A 456 20.86 21.52 18.70
CA ASP A 456 22.30 21.32 18.54
C ASP A 456 22.93 20.45 19.63
N SER A 457 22.32 20.42 20.82
CA SER A 457 22.72 19.59 21.97
C SER A 457 22.54 18.10 21.71
N ASP A 458 21.61 17.74 20.83
CA ASP A 458 21.17 16.35 20.64
C ASP A 458 21.92 15.69 19.46
N CYS A 459 22.93 16.38 18.92
CA CYS A 459 23.66 15.93 17.74
C CYS A 459 25.14 16.34 17.81
N GLU A 460 25.98 15.40 18.25
CA GLU A 460 27.43 15.57 18.36
C GLU A 460 28.16 15.25 17.04
N GLN A 461 27.51 14.61 16.09
CA GLN A 461 28.11 14.13 14.85
C GLN A 461 27.23 14.44 13.63
N CYS A 462 27.84 14.57 12.46
CA CYS A 462 27.10 14.83 11.22
C CYS A 462 26.15 13.67 10.89
N THR A 463 24.85 13.97 10.73
CA THR A 463 23.80 12.97 10.44
C THR A 463 24.11 12.07 9.22
N ALA A 464 24.82 12.58 8.21
CA ALA A 464 25.12 11.81 6.99
C ALA A 464 26.45 11.04 7.04
N CYS A 465 27.52 11.68 7.50
CA CYS A 465 28.87 11.12 7.42
C CYS A 465 29.45 10.69 8.77
N GLN A 466 28.65 10.80 9.84
CA GLN A 466 29.00 10.47 11.24
C GLN A 466 30.31 11.10 11.73
N SER A 467 30.78 12.16 11.07
CA SER A 467 31.99 12.86 11.51
C SER A 467 31.63 13.77 12.69
N PRO A 468 32.37 13.72 13.82
CA PRO A 468 32.07 14.54 14.98
C PRO A 468 32.23 16.03 14.65
N PHE A 469 31.31 16.83 15.19
CA PHE A 469 31.37 18.29 15.09
C PHE A 469 32.49 18.82 15.98
N THR A 470 33.20 19.83 15.48
CA THR A 470 34.31 20.49 16.19
C THR A 470 34.21 21.99 15.97
N ILE A 471 35.08 22.76 16.61
CA ILE A 471 35.15 24.23 16.40
C ILE A 471 35.34 24.58 14.91
N VAL A 472 36.03 23.72 14.15
CA VAL A 472 36.27 23.88 12.71
C VAL A 472 35.15 23.25 11.87
N ARG A 473 34.61 22.10 12.29
CA ARG A 473 33.48 21.43 11.63
C ARG A 473 32.17 21.86 12.30
N ARG A 474 31.62 22.99 11.84
CA ARG A 474 30.38 23.59 12.38
C ARG A 474 29.11 22.81 11.98
N ARG A 475 28.07 22.94 12.81
CA ARG A 475 26.73 22.36 12.63
C ARG A 475 25.89 23.17 11.63
N HIS A 476 25.12 22.48 10.80
CA HIS A 476 24.21 23.10 9.84
C HIS A 476 22.91 22.30 9.66
N HIS A 477 21.77 22.95 9.83
CA HIS A 477 20.48 22.29 9.62
C HIS A 477 20.07 22.22 8.15
N CYS A 478 19.47 21.11 7.76
CA CYS A 478 18.73 21.03 6.50
C CYS A 478 17.33 21.65 6.69
N ARG A 479 16.94 22.61 5.85
CA ARG A 479 15.63 23.26 5.94
C ARG A 479 14.47 22.39 5.42
N ASN A 480 14.79 21.28 4.75
CA ASN A 480 13.80 20.31 4.28
C ASN A 480 13.59 19.13 5.25
N CYS A 481 14.59 18.76 6.06
CA CYS A 481 14.49 17.58 6.94
C CYS A 481 14.93 17.80 8.39
N GLY A 482 15.40 18.99 8.76
CA GLY A 482 15.55 19.43 10.17
C GLY A 482 16.77 18.88 10.91
N ARG A 483 17.44 17.88 10.32
CA ARG A 483 18.64 17.24 10.87
C ARG A 483 19.90 18.08 10.66
N ILE A 484 20.96 17.76 11.41
CA ILE A 484 22.21 18.53 11.46
C ILE A 484 23.33 17.84 10.65
N PHE A 485 23.98 18.62 9.78
CA PHE A 485 24.99 18.16 8.85
C PHE A 485 26.26 19.04 8.90
N CYS A 486 27.38 18.51 8.44
CA CYS A 486 28.57 19.30 8.17
C CYS A 486 28.46 20.03 6.82
N ALA A 487 29.35 21.02 6.58
CA ALA A 487 29.31 21.84 5.36
C ALA A 487 29.34 21.02 4.07
N ARG A 488 30.07 19.89 4.05
CA ARG A 488 30.18 18.99 2.90
C ARG A 488 28.88 18.22 2.62
N CYS A 489 28.15 17.82 3.67
CA CYS A 489 26.91 17.06 3.57
C CYS A 489 25.66 17.93 3.36
N SER A 490 25.79 19.26 3.49
CA SER A 490 24.76 20.25 3.22
C SER A 490 25.27 21.38 2.32
N ALA A 491 25.94 21.03 1.24
CA ALA A 491 26.60 22.01 0.36
C ALA A 491 25.60 22.74 -0.55
N ASN A 492 24.39 22.19 -0.72
CA ASN A 492 23.43 22.65 -1.71
C ASN A 492 22.26 23.46 -1.10
N SER A 493 21.51 24.16 -1.94
CA SER A 493 20.35 24.98 -1.53
C SER A 493 19.21 24.90 -2.55
N LEU A 494 17.96 24.87 -2.08
CA LEU A 494 16.74 24.78 -2.89
C LEU A 494 15.68 25.78 -2.42
N ASN A 495 14.80 26.20 -3.32
CA ASN A 495 13.55 26.85 -2.93
C ASN A 495 12.62 25.78 -2.34
N LEU A 496 11.98 26.07 -1.22
CA LEU A 496 11.02 25.16 -0.58
C LEU A 496 9.70 25.90 -0.32
N PRO A 497 8.91 26.23 -1.37
CA PRO A 497 7.66 26.98 -1.22
C PRO A 497 6.62 26.25 -0.37
N GLU A 498 6.60 24.91 -0.46
CA GLU A 498 5.77 24.01 0.37
C GLU A 498 6.00 24.22 1.88
N LEU A 499 7.21 24.64 2.26
CA LEU A 499 7.61 24.91 3.65
C LEU A 499 7.66 26.42 3.97
N GLY A 500 7.14 27.27 3.08
CA GLY A 500 7.11 28.73 3.27
C GLY A 500 8.44 29.45 3.00
N TYR A 501 9.39 28.80 2.32
CA TYR A 501 10.65 29.43 1.92
C TYR A 501 10.62 29.89 0.46
N ASP A 502 10.31 31.18 0.25
CA ASP A 502 10.27 31.82 -1.07
C ASP A 502 11.67 32.08 -1.68
N ARG A 503 12.74 31.79 -0.94
CA ARG A 503 14.15 31.94 -1.37
C ARG A 503 14.90 30.63 -1.16
N LYS A 504 16.02 30.46 -1.88
CA LYS A 504 16.84 29.25 -1.77
C LYS A 504 17.40 29.12 -0.36
N VAL A 505 17.06 28.02 0.31
CA VAL A 505 17.52 27.67 1.66
C VAL A 505 18.38 26.40 1.63
N ARG A 506 19.31 26.30 2.59
CA ARG A 506 20.26 25.19 2.66
C ARG A 506 19.56 23.85 2.93
N VAL A 507 19.92 22.84 2.15
CA VAL A 507 19.42 21.47 2.29
C VAL A 507 20.60 20.49 2.35
N CYS A 508 20.39 19.30 2.92
CA CYS A 508 21.37 18.23 2.82
C CYS A 508 21.44 17.69 1.38
N ASN A 509 22.54 17.02 1.03
CA ASN A 509 22.74 16.52 -0.33
C ASN A 509 21.65 15.49 -0.72
N LEU A 510 21.14 14.71 0.23
CA LEU A 510 20.06 13.75 -0.03
C LEU A 510 18.73 14.46 -0.37
N CYS A 511 18.32 15.45 0.43
CA CYS A 511 17.12 16.24 0.12
C CYS A 511 17.29 17.06 -1.16
N PHE A 512 18.53 17.48 -1.46
CA PHE A 512 18.83 18.13 -2.73
C PHE A 512 18.56 17.19 -3.90
N LEU A 513 19.17 16.00 -3.90
CA LEU A 513 19.02 14.98 -4.95
C LEU A 513 17.56 14.56 -5.16
N TYR A 514 16.84 14.29 -4.08
CA TYR A 514 15.44 13.87 -4.13
C TYR A 514 14.53 14.90 -4.82
N LYS A 515 14.79 16.20 -4.61
CA LYS A 515 13.97 17.27 -5.20
C LYS A 515 14.42 17.70 -6.61
N ILE A 516 15.62 17.33 -7.07
CA ILE A 516 16.11 17.66 -8.43
C ILE A 516 15.99 16.50 -9.42
N ASN A 517 15.71 15.27 -8.96
CA ASN A 517 15.62 14.11 -9.84
C ASN A 517 14.17 13.91 -10.35
N PRO A 518 13.88 14.05 -11.65
CA PRO A 518 12.50 14.03 -12.18
C PRO A 518 11.79 12.66 -12.14
N PHE A 519 12.51 11.58 -11.80
CA PHE A 519 11.95 10.23 -11.81
C PHE A 519 11.12 9.88 -10.54
N SER A 520 11.01 10.80 -9.58
CA SER A 520 10.24 10.60 -8.34
C SER A 520 8.83 11.20 -8.37
N GLN A 521 8.38 11.75 -9.51
CA GLN A 521 7.01 12.26 -9.70
C GLN A 521 6.39 11.65 -10.97
N CYS A 522 5.74 10.50 -10.83
CA CYS A 522 4.76 10.07 -11.84
C CYS A 522 3.38 10.45 -11.32
N GLY A 523 2.80 11.54 -11.84
CA GLY A 523 1.42 11.93 -11.56
C GLY A 523 1.13 13.43 -11.64
N ASN A 524 1.29 14.03 -12.83
CA ASN A 524 0.29 14.91 -13.46
C ASN A 524 0.90 15.56 -14.71
N GLY A 525 0.17 15.47 -15.81
CA GLY A 525 0.65 15.84 -17.14
C GLY A 525 0.92 17.33 -17.29
N ASP A 526 2.05 17.63 -17.92
CA ASP A 526 2.22 18.78 -18.80
C ASP A 526 3.08 18.31 -19.98
N GLY A 527 2.68 18.72 -21.19
CA GLY A 527 3.26 18.28 -22.45
C GLY A 527 4.77 18.57 -22.60
N PRO A 528 5.42 17.99 -23.60
CA PRO A 528 6.86 18.10 -23.78
C PRO A 528 7.27 19.58 -23.96
N PRO A 529 8.37 20.04 -23.34
CA PRO A 529 8.85 21.39 -23.54
C PRO A 529 9.31 21.55 -25.00
N ALA A 530 8.79 22.59 -25.64
CA ALA A 530 9.20 23.00 -26.98
C ALA A 530 10.71 23.27 -27.03
N ASN A 531 11.33 22.75 -28.08
CA ASN A 531 12.72 22.94 -28.47
C ASN A 531 13.26 24.35 -28.16
N SER A 532 14.28 24.42 -27.31
CA SER A 532 15.22 25.53 -27.27
C SER A 532 16.00 25.55 -28.58
N ALA A 533 15.61 26.47 -29.46
CA ALA A 533 16.29 26.78 -30.70
C ALA A 533 17.74 27.20 -30.44
N ALA A 534 18.64 26.51 -31.13
CA ALA A 534 20.05 26.86 -31.19
C ALA A 534 20.23 28.25 -31.81
N SER A 535 21.01 29.07 -31.13
CA SER A 535 21.61 30.27 -31.65
C SER A 535 22.63 29.92 -32.75
N SER A 536 22.38 30.34 -33.98
CA SER A 536 23.43 30.52 -34.98
C SER A 536 23.08 31.66 -35.94
N SER A 537 23.85 32.75 -35.81
CA SER A 537 24.35 33.63 -36.87
C SER A 537 23.35 34.20 -37.90
N GLY A 538 23.10 35.52 -37.80
CA GLY A 538 22.79 36.34 -38.99
C GLY A 538 23.96 36.34 -39.98
N PRO A 539 23.72 36.75 -41.24
CA PRO A 539 23.82 38.18 -41.52
C PRO A 539 22.77 38.76 -42.50
N ALA A 540 22.40 40.01 -42.19
CA ALA A 540 22.32 41.22 -43.02
C ALA A 540 21.78 41.21 -44.46
N GLN A 541 21.15 42.37 -44.75
CA GLN A 541 20.80 42.97 -46.06
C GLN A 541 19.46 42.46 -46.60
N SER A 542 18.48 43.30 -46.97
CA SER A 542 18.46 44.74 -47.32
C SER A 542 17.05 45.27 -47.18
#